data_AF-A0A5S4V9W1-F1
#
_entry.id   AF-A0A5S4V9W1-F1
#
_cell.length_a   1.000
_cell.length_b   1.000
_cell.length_c   1.000
_cell.angle_alpha   90.00
_cell.angle_beta   90.00
_cell.angle_gamma   90.00
#
_symmetry.space_group_name_H-M   'P 1'
#
loop_
_entity.id
_entity.type
_entity.pdbx_description
1 polymer ?
#
loop_
_entity_poly.entity_id
_entity_poly.type
_entity_poly.pdbx_seq_one_letter_code
_entity_poly.pdbx_strand_id
1 'polypeptide(L)'
;MDDPAHDERLRQLQRIAYGAVASSTERAAALAELDAMRRDAAAAAQEPDDAAPHPTGPTPVLEKTPTGSTRAVSEWIAASDAASVRRFRWAVAAGTAALLVGIAVGWQLGTRTAPSEPAAGGNPLGAASSFAAGAPDVMLKVVDSPAYAVFDRPAQASDLPTTAQADWSDGWIDTSTLRLLATTAEGVGVYGAKALPGGLSPDIGPDDVCMVVVRSGGTSGTCTQQGVFRDGELWTESYLEGDGLVRAEWRADGAVLVTVPVD
;
A
#
# COMPACT_ATOMS: atom_id res chain seq x y z
N MET A 1 -34.61 17.47 -13.16
CA MET A 1 -35.72 16.74 -12.51
C MET A 1 -35.39 15.29 -12.65
N ASP A 2 -35.20 14.58 -11.54
CA ASP A 2 -34.89 13.15 -11.56
C ASP A 2 -36.08 12.41 -12.16
N ASP A 3 -35.85 11.76 -13.30
CA ASP A 3 -36.89 10.99 -13.99
C ASP A 3 -37.12 9.68 -13.20
N PRO A 4 -38.32 9.46 -12.61
CA PRO A 4 -38.58 8.27 -11.80
C PRO A 4 -38.39 6.97 -12.60
N ALA A 5 -38.48 7.01 -13.93
CA ALA A 5 -38.17 5.85 -14.78
C ALA A 5 -36.67 5.53 -14.82
N HIS A 6 -35.81 6.55 -14.76
CA HIS A 6 -34.36 6.39 -14.72
C HIS A 6 -33.92 5.75 -13.39
N ASP A 7 -34.46 6.23 -12.27
CA ASP A 7 -34.15 5.69 -10.95
C ASP A 7 -34.55 4.23 -10.78
N GLU A 8 -35.73 3.85 -11.29
CA GLU A 8 -36.20 2.46 -11.20
C GLU A 8 -35.34 1.52 -12.06
N ARG A 9 -34.92 1.98 -13.24
CA ARG A 9 -33.99 1.25 -14.10
C ARG A 9 -32.64 1.04 -13.42
N LEU A 10 -32.10 2.07 -12.75
CA LEU A 10 -30.84 1.97 -12.01
C LEU A 10 -30.93 0.93 -10.89
N ARG A 11 -32.01 0.93 -10.10
CA ARG A 11 -32.23 -0.07 -9.03
C ARG A 11 -32.36 -1.49 -9.58
N GLN A 12 -33.04 -1.65 -10.72
CA GLN A 12 -33.19 -2.94 -11.37
C GLN A 12 -31.83 -3.48 -11.82
N LEU A 13 -31.00 -2.65 -12.47
CA LEU A 13 -29.66 -3.03 -12.90
C LEU A 13 -28.75 -3.39 -11.73
N GLN A 14 -28.79 -2.63 -10.63
CA GLN A 14 -28.04 -2.94 -9.41
C GLN A 14 -28.46 -4.28 -8.80
N ARG A 15 -29.76 -4.59 -8.79
CA ARG A 15 -30.26 -5.88 -8.29
C ARG A 15 -29.78 -7.06 -9.14
N ILE A 16 -29.65 -6.90 -10.45
CA ILE A 16 -29.13 -7.94 -11.35
C ILE A 16 -27.60 -8.06 -11.21
N ALA A 17 -26.90 -6.92 -11.19
CA ALA A 17 -25.44 -6.86 -11.11
C ALA A 17 -24.89 -7.48 -9.81
N TYR A 18 -25.58 -7.27 -8.69
CA TYR A 18 -25.12 -7.72 -7.37
C TYR A 18 -26.01 -8.80 -6.75
N GLY A 19 -27.02 -9.28 -7.48
CA GLY A 19 -27.95 -10.30 -7.03
C GLY A 19 -27.38 -11.71 -7.14
N ALA A 20 -27.71 -12.55 -6.15
CA ALA A 20 -27.28 -13.95 -6.09
C ALA A 20 -27.98 -14.86 -7.14
N VAL A 21 -29.10 -14.41 -7.72
CA VAL A 21 -29.96 -15.24 -8.58
C VAL A 21 -29.73 -15.00 -10.09
N ALA A 22 -29.05 -13.91 -10.45
CA ALA A 22 -28.77 -13.58 -11.85
C ALA A 22 -27.67 -14.49 -12.43
N SER A 23 -27.83 -14.90 -13.69
CA SER A 23 -26.79 -15.61 -14.41
C SER A 23 -25.56 -14.71 -14.65
N SER A 24 -24.40 -15.31 -14.91
CA SER A 24 -23.17 -14.56 -15.20
C SER A 24 -23.30 -13.64 -16.42
N THR A 25 -24.03 -14.09 -17.45
CA THR A 25 -24.29 -13.30 -18.67
C THR A 25 -25.18 -12.09 -18.38
N GLU A 26 -26.26 -12.24 -17.60
CA GLU A 26 -27.12 -11.13 -17.20
C GLU A 26 -26.38 -10.14 -16.31
N ARG A 27 -25.53 -10.63 -15.41
CA ARG A 27 -24.68 -9.81 -14.55
C ARG A 27 -23.72 -8.95 -15.37
N ALA A 28 -23.04 -9.55 -16.35
CA ALA A 28 -22.12 -8.84 -17.23
C ALA A 28 -22.83 -7.77 -18.07
N ALA A 29 -24.02 -8.08 -18.60
CA ALA A 29 -24.83 -7.12 -19.35
C ALA A 29 -25.29 -5.94 -18.48
N ALA A 30 -25.74 -6.20 -17.25
CA ALA A 30 -26.15 -5.16 -16.31
C ALA A 30 -25.00 -4.22 -15.91
N LEU A 31 -23.80 -4.77 -15.70
CA LEU A 31 -22.60 -3.98 -15.41
C LEU A 31 -22.19 -3.10 -16.60
N ALA A 32 -22.26 -3.62 -17.83
CA ALA A 32 -21.97 -2.85 -19.03
C ALA A 32 -22.95 -1.67 -19.20
N GLU A 33 -24.22 -1.86 -18.87
CA GLU A 33 -25.23 -0.81 -18.93
C GLU A 33 -25.04 0.26 -17.84
N LEU A 34 -24.69 -0.15 -16.61
CA LEU A 34 -24.35 0.79 -15.54
C LEU A 34 -23.12 1.64 -15.88
N ASP A 35 -22.11 1.05 -16.52
CA ASP A 35 -20.94 1.79 -17.00
C ASP A 35 -21.30 2.81 -18.09
N ALA A 36 -22.16 2.41 -19.04
CA ALA A 36 -22.66 3.33 -20.07
C ALA A 36 -23.39 4.54 -19.44
N MET A 37 -24.26 4.30 -18.44
CA MET A 37 -24.95 5.39 -17.73
C MET A 37 -23.99 6.33 -17.01
N ARG A 38 -22.90 5.81 -16.42
CA ARG A 38 -21.88 6.65 -15.77
C ARG A 38 -21.15 7.54 -16.79
N ARG A 39 -20.83 6.99 -17.96
CA ARG A 39 -20.20 7.75 -19.05
C ARG A 39 -21.12 8.83 -19.60
N ASP A 40 -22.40 8.53 -19.77
CA ASP A 40 -23.39 9.51 -20.22
C ASP A 40 -23.57 10.64 -19.19
N ALA A 41 -23.60 10.32 -17.89
CA ALA A 41 -23.67 11.32 -16.83
C ALA A 41 -22.40 12.20 -16.78
N ALA A 42 -21.22 11.60 -16.98
CA ALA A 42 -19.97 12.34 -17.06
C ALA A 42 -19.93 13.27 -18.29
N ALA A 43 -20.45 12.81 -19.43
CA ALA A 43 -20.56 13.62 -20.65
C ALA A 43 -21.54 14.78 -20.48
N ALA A 44 -22.69 14.56 -19.83
CA ALA A 44 -23.66 15.60 -19.52
C ALA A 44 -23.11 16.65 -18.54
N ALA A 45 -22.27 16.24 -17.59
CA ALA A 45 -21.57 17.18 -16.69
C ALA A 45 -20.47 18.00 -17.40
N GLN A 46 -19.97 17.51 -18.53
CA GLN A 46 -18.94 18.16 -19.34
C GLN A 46 -19.52 19.05 -20.44
N GLU A 47 -20.83 19.08 -20.66
CA GLU A 47 -21.44 20.03 -21.59
C GLU A 47 -21.07 21.45 -21.12
N PRO A 48 -20.17 22.14 -21.85
CA PRO A 48 -19.70 23.44 -21.42
C PRO A 48 -20.88 24.40 -21.50
N ASP A 49 -21.05 25.19 -20.45
CA ASP A 49 -21.91 26.35 -20.40
C ASP A 49 -21.39 27.38 -21.42
N ASP A 50 -21.65 27.12 -22.70
CA ASP A 50 -21.40 28.00 -23.84
C ASP A 50 -22.44 29.16 -23.83
N ALA A 51 -22.77 29.63 -22.63
CA ALA A 51 -23.39 30.92 -22.40
C ALA A 51 -22.35 31.98 -22.76
N ALA A 52 -22.45 32.46 -24.00
CA ALA A 52 -21.70 33.57 -24.54
C ALA A 52 -21.50 34.68 -23.48
N PRO A 53 -20.26 35.17 -23.27
CA PRO A 53 -20.00 36.21 -22.29
C PRO A 53 -20.76 37.48 -22.66
N HIS A 54 -21.77 37.84 -21.86
CA HIS A 54 -22.38 39.16 -21.92
C HIS A 54 -21.36 40.21 -21.45
N PRO A 55 -20.96 41.18 -22.29
CA PRO A 55 -20.09 42.27 -21.86
C PRO A 55 -20.92 43.25 -21.03
N THR A 56 -20.78 43.19 -19.70
CA THR A 56 -21.31 44.22 -18.81
C THR A 56 -20.18 45.09 -18.28
N GLY A 57 -20.37 46.41 -18.47
CA GLY A 57 -19.35 47.44 -18.40
C GLY A 57 -18.71 47.70 -17.03
N PRO A 58 -17.71 48.59 -17.00
CA PRO A 58 -16.94 48.89 -15.79
C PRO A 58 -17.78 49.68 -14.78
N THR A 59 -17.85 49.19 -13.54
CA THR A 59 -18.33 49.97 -12.38
C THR A 59 -17.19 50.21 -11.38
N PRO A 60 -17.17 51.38 -10.72
CA PRO A 60 -16.00 51.90 -10.03
C PRO A 60 -15.77 51.29 -8.64
N VAL A 61 -14.49 51.33 -8.26
CA VAL A 61 -13.89 50.96 -6.98
C VAL A 61 -14.60 51.67 -5.82
N LEU A 62 -15.17 50.89 -4.89
CA LEU A 62 -15.56 51.36 -3.57
C LEU A 62 -14.60 50.77 -2.53
N GLU A 63 -13.62 51.59 -2.16
CA GLU A 63 -12.71 51.41 -1.05
C GLU A 63 -13.51 51.47 0.26
N LYS A 64 -13.50 50.39 1.05
CA LYS A 64 -14.07 50.39 2.40
C LYS A 64 -13.13 49.73 3.38
N THR A 65 -12.33 50.58 4.02
CA THR A 65 -11.58 50.33 5.25
C THR A 65 -12.52 49.92 6.39
N PRO A 66 -12.15 48.91 7.20
CA PRO A 66 -12.53 48.89 8.60
C PRO A 66 -11.28 48.92 9.48
N THR A 67 -11.04 50.11 10.03
CA THR A 67 -10.17 50.33 11.18
C THR A 67 -10.80 49.64 12.40
N GLY A 68 -10.11 48.68 13.01
CA GLY A 68 -10.67 47.97 14.17
C GLY A 68 -9.70 47.06 14.93
N SER A 69 -8.92 47.66 15.83
CA SER A 69 -8.53 47.10 17.15
C SER A 69 -7.68 45.81 17.20
N THR A 70 -6.36 45.99 17.11
CA THR A 70 -5.35 45.06 17.67
C THR A 70 -4.95 45.50 19.08
N ARG A 71 -5.27 44.69 20.11
CA ARG A 71 -4.48 44.46 21.35
C ARG A 71 -5.33 43.76 22.41
N ALA A 72 -5.24 42.43 22.49
CA ALA A 72 -5.54 41.67 23.72
C ALA A 72 -5.21 40.17 23.66
N VAL A 73 -4.92 39.57 22.49
CA VAL A 73 -4.81 38.09 22.38
C VAL A 73 -3.37 37.60 22.22
N SER A 74 -2.41 38.48 21.94
CA SER A 74 -1.02 38.08 21.64
C SER A 74 -0.14 37.81 22.87
N GLU A 75 -0.60 38.06 24.09
CA GLU A 75 0.24 37.94 25.30
C GLU A 75 0.12 36.58 26.00
N TRP A 76 -0.89 35.77 25.68
CA TRP A 76 -1.10 34.48 26.36
C TRP A 76 -0.43 33.27 25.67
N ILE A 77 -0.01 33.41 24.41
CA ILE A 77 0.61 32.31 23.64
C ILE A 77 2.14 32.27 23.84
N ALA A 78 2.78 33.38 24.22
CA ALA A 78 4.24 33.43 24.36
C ALA A 78 4.78 32.81 25.68
N ALA A 79 3.94 32.60 26.70
CA ALA A 79 4.39 32.09 28.00
C ALA A 79 4.42 30.54 28.09
N SER A 80 3.68 29.84 27.23
CA SER A 80 3.58 28.37 27.27
C SER A 80 4.68 27.65 26.49
N ASP A 81 5.42 28.34 25.61
CA ASP A 81 6.39 27.70 24.72
C ASP A 81 7.79 27.52 25.34
N ALA A 82 8.22 28.41 26.25
CA ALA A 82 9.59 28.36 26.77
C ALA A 82 9.85 27.24 27.80
N ALA A 83 8.80 26.74 28.47
CA ALA A 83 8.94 25.70 29.50
C ALA A 83 8.89 24.26 28.93
N SER A 84 8.29 24.07 27.75
CA SER A 84 8.11 22.75 27.11
C SER A 84 9.39 22.24 26.44
N VAL A 85 10.13 23.13 25.78
CA VAL A 85 11.30 22.76 24.93
C VAL A 85 12.49 22.22 25.75
N ARG A 86 12.64 22.64 27.02
CA ARG A 86 13.74 22.18 27.88
C ARG A 86 13.57 20.76 28.41
N ARG A 87 12.34 20.27 28.58
CA ARG A 87 12.08 18.90 29.07
C ARG A 87 12.18 17.84 27.96
N PHE A 88 11.91 18.23 26.71
CA PHE A 88 11.99 17.32 25.56
C PHE A 88 13.43 16.92 25.19
N ARG A 89 14.42 17.78 25.46
CA ARG A 89 15.84 17.49 25.16
C ARG A 89 16.46 16.40 26.04
N TRP A 90 15.93 16.16 27.24
CA TRP A 90 16.45 15.11 28.13
C TRP A 90 15.89 13.71 27.82
N ALA A 91 14.70 13.61 27.21
CA ALA A 91 14.11 12.32 26.85
C ALA A 91 14.80 11.67 25.64
N VAL A 92 15.28 12.47 24.68
CA VAL A 92 15.94 11.97 23.45
C VAL A 92 17.33 11.38 23.74
N ALA A 93 18.05 11.92 24.73
CA ALA A 93 19.40 11.45 25.06
C ALA A 93 19.42 10.09 25.79
N ALA A 94 18.34 9.72 26.51
CA ALA A 94 18.26 8.43 27.19
C ALA A 94 17.83 7.28 26.25
N GLY A 95 17.06 7.57 25.20
CA GLY A 95 16.57 6.55 24.26
C GLY A 95 17.64 5.99 23.32
N THR A 96 18.61 6.80 22.90
CA THR A 96 19.66 6.37 21.95
C THR A 96 20.69 5.41 22.55
N ALA A 97 20.94 5.47 23.86
CA ALA A 97 21.88 4.55 24.51
C ALA A 97 21.32 3.12 24.65
N ALA A 98 20.01 2.96 24.84
CA ALA A 98 19.39 1.63 24.96
C ALA A 98 19.28 0.90 23.60
N LEU A 99 19.10 1.63 22.51
CA LEU A 99 18.96 1.08 21.16
C LEU A 99 20.29 0.51 20.62
N LEU A 100 21.44 1.10 20.99
CA LEU A 100 22.75 0.62 20.57
C LEU A 100 23.19 -0.67 21.27
N VAL A 101 22.70 -0.94 22.50
CA VAL A 101 23.02 -2.17 23.22
C VAL A 101 22.11 -3.34 22.81
N GLY A 102 20.86 -3.06 22.42
CA GLY A 102 19.90 -4.09 21.99
C GLY A 102 20.21 -4.73 20.63
N ILE A 103 20.74 -3.95 19.67
CA ILE A 103 21.00 -4.44 18.29
C ILE A 103 22.21 -5.38 18.25
N ALA A 104 23.20 -5.22 19.14
CA ALA A 104 24.39 -6.07 19.13
C ALA A 104 24.15 -7.49 19.69
N VAL A 105 23.19 -7.68 20.60
CA VAL A 105 22.93 -8.99 21.25
C VAL A 105 21.93 -9.84 20.44
N GLY A 106 21.05 -9.22 19.66
CA GLY A 106 20.00 -9.93 18.90
C GLY A 106 20.49 -10.80 17.73
N TRP A 107 21.71 -10.56 17.21
CA TRP A 107 22.23 -11.26 16.02
C TRP A 107 23.15 -12.46 16.32
N GLN A 108 23.51 -12.72 17.58
CA GLN A 108 24.47 -13.78 17.92
C GLN A 108 23.86 -15.16 18.24
N LEU A 109 22.54 -15.33 18.23
CA LEU A 109 21.90 -16.62 18.55
C LEU A 109 21.52 -17.47 17.32
N GLY A 110 21.79 -17.01 16.09
CA GLY A 110 21.35 -17.68 14.85
C GLY A 110 22.36 -18.60 14.15
N THR A 111 23.65 -18.62 14.52
CA THR A 111 24.68 -19.36 13.77
C THR A 111 25.44 -20.35 14.65
N ARG A 112 24.78 -21.43 15.08
CA ARG A 112 25.49 -22.67 15.42
C ARG A 112 25.91 -23.36 14.12
N THR A 113 27.02 -22.94 13.55
CA THR A 113 27.75 -23.73 12.56
C THR A 113 28.50 -24.85 13.29
N ALA A 114 28.33 -26.09 12.82
CA ALA A 114 29.18 -27.21 13.22
C ALA A 114 30.62 -26.96 12.75
N PRO A 115 31.64 -27.36 13.51
CA PRO A 115 33.03 -27.25 13.09
C PRO A 115 33.33 -28.32 12.04
N SER A 116 33.49 -27.91 10.78
CA SER A 116 34.12 -28.74 9.74
C SER A 116 35.60 -28.40 9.66
N GLU A 117 36.41 -29.44 9.82
CA GLU A 117 37.87 -29.51 9.82
C GLU A 117 38.52 -28.92 8.55
N PRO A 118 39.73 -28.33 8.61
CA PRO A 118 40.34 -27.67 7.46
C PRO A 118 41.13 -28.66 6.60
N ALA A 119 40.66 -28.93 5.39
CA ALA A 119 41.49 -29.52 4.34
C ALA A 119 42.07 -28.39 3.47
N ALA A 120 43.38 -28.17 3.63
CA ALA A 120 44.19 -27.32 2.78
C ALA A 120 44.32 -27.94 1.38
N GLY A 121 44.10 -27.13 0.34
CA GLY A 121 44.36 -27.51 -1.04
C GLY A 121 43.99 -26.37 -1.98
N GLY A 122 44.95 -25.51 -2.31
CA GLY A 122 44.73 -24.36 -3.18
C GLY A 122 44.48 -24.73 -4.63
N ASN A 123 43.71 -23.88 -5.33
CA ASN A 123 44.02 -23.50 -6.71
C ASN A 123 43.29 -22.18 -7.09
N PRO A 124 43.83 -21.39 -8.05
CA PRO A 124 43.53 -19.98 -8.20
C PRO A 124 42.41 -19.66 -9.21
N LEU A 125 41.80 -18.49 -9.01
CA LEU A 125 41.32 -17.50 -9.98
C LEU A 125 40.87 -18.01 -11.37
N GLY A 126 39.59 -17.81 -11.67
CA GLY A 126 39.09 -17.71 -13.04
C GLY A 126 37.91 -18.61 -13.38
N ALA A 127 36.75 -18.35 -12.79
CA ALA A 127 35.49 -18.78 -13.36
C ALA A 127 34.49 -17.63 -13.24
N ALA A 128 34.37 -16.85 -14.32
CA ALA A 128 33.14 -16.14 -14.57
C ALA A 128 32.03 -17.20 -14.66
N SER A 129 31.22 -17.30 -13.61
CA SER A 129 30.03 -18.15 -13.61
C SER A 129 29.04 -17.53 -14.58
N SER A 130 29.17 -17.89 -15.85
CA SER A 130 28.13 -17.69 -16.84
C SER A 130 26.88 -18.40 -16.31
N PHE A 131 25.88 -17.61 -15.92
CA PHE A 131 24.57 -18.09 -15.48
C PHE A 131 24.02 -19.02 -16.57
N ALA A 132 24.00 -20.32 -16.29
CA ALA A 132 23.36 -21.28 -17.15
C ALA A 132 21.85 -21.01 -17.11
N ALA A 133 21.28 -20.62 -18.25
CA ALA A 133 19.84 -20.60 -18.45
C ALA A 133 19.32 -22.03 -18.24
N GLY A 134 18.60 -22.26 -17.14
CA GLY A 134 18.05 -23.56 -16.78
C GLY A 134 18.22 -23.98 -15.32
N ALA A 135 18.29 -23.04 -14.37
CA ALA A 135 18.02 -23.40 -12.99
C ALA A 135 16.58 -23.96 -12.91
N PRO A 136 16.35 -25.09 -12.21
CA PRO A 136 15.00 -25.60 -12.04
C PRO A 136 14.15 -24.53 -11.37
N ASP A 137 12.94 -24.29 -11.88
CA ASP A 137 11.95 -23.39 -11.27
C ASP A 137 11.71 -23.86 -9.83
N VAL A 138 12.28 -23.12 -8.87
CA VAL A 138 12.20 -23.48 -7.45
C VAL A 138 10.85 -23.01 -6.94
N MET A 139 9.87 -23.91 -7.04
CA MET A 139 8.54 -23.70 -6.50
C MET A 139 8.52 -24.05 -5.01
N LEU A 140 8.53 -23.03 -4.15
CA LEU A 140 8.44 -23.21 -2.71
C LEU A 140 7.04 -22.90 -2.23
N LYS A 141 6.41 -23.84 -1.53
CA LYS A 141 5.08 -23.62 -0.94
C LYS A 141 5.12 -22.51 0.08
N VAL A 142 4.18 -21.58 -0.05
CA VAL A 142 4.01 -20.43 0.84
C VAL A 142 3.83 -20.89 2.28
N VAL A 143 2.90 -21.81 2.54
CA VAL A 143 2.56 -22.29 3.89
C VAL A 143 3.72 -23.01 4.60
N ASP A 144 4.71 -23.52 3.85
CA ASP A 144 5.88 -24.21 4.39
C ASP A 144 7.10 -23.26 4.53
N SER A 145 6.95 -22.00 4.14
CA SER A 145 8.04 -21.03 4.09
C SER A 145 8.17 -20.21 5.39
N PRO A 146 9.39 -19.82 5.80
CA PRO A 146 9.59 -18.87 6.90
C PRO A 146 8.83 -17.55 6.75
N ALA A 147 8.62 -17.07 5.51
CA ALA A 147 7.82 -15.88 5.23
C ALA A 147 6.40 -15.97 5.81
N TYR A 148 5.78 -17.16 5.77
CA TYR A 148 4.41 -17.35 6.24
C TYR A 148 4.25 -17.22 7.75
N ALA A 149 5.34 -17.39 8.52
CA ALA A 149 5.32 -17.29 9.99
C ALA A 149 4.88 -15.89 10.49
N VAL A 150 4.91 -14.87 9.63
CA VAL A 150 4.39 -13.54 9.98
C VAL A 150 2.89 -13.56 10.33
N PHE A 151 2.14 -14.54 9.83
CA PHE A 151 0.70 -14.67 10.11
C PHE A 151 0.39 -15.39 11.42
N ASP A 152 1.38 -16.04 12.05
CA ASP A 152 1.21 -16.73 13.33
C ASP A 152 1.11 -15.76 14.50
N ARG A 153 1.66 -14.54 14.35
CA ARG A 153 1.52 -13.50 15.37
C ARG A 153 0.15 -12.82 15.29
N PRO A 154 -0.43 -12.40 16.43
CA PRO A 154 -1.60 -11.53 16.45
C PRO A 154 -1.36 -10.21 15.67
N ALA A 155 -2.43 -9.69 15.08
CA ALA A 155 -2.41 -8.36 14.47
C ALA A 155 -2.14 -7.29 15.53
N GLN A 156 -1.37 -6.27 15.16
CA GLN A 156 -1.03 -5.12 15.99
C GLN A 156 -1.53 -3.84 15.33
N ALA A 157 -1.61 -2.75 16.10
CA ALA A 157 -2.02 -1.45 15.56
C ALA A 157 -1.10 -0.95 14.43
N SER A 158 0.18 -1.30 14.47
CA SER A 158 1.16 -0.98 13.41
C SER A 158 0.97 -1.78 12.12
N ASP A 159 0.17 -2.86 12.14
CA ASP A 159 -0.14 -3.62 10.94
C ASP A 159 -1.22 -2.95 10.08
N LEU A 160 -1.86 -1.90 10.60
CA LEU A 160 -2.83 -1.12 9.88
C LEU A 160 -2.14 0.08 9.22
N PRO A 161 -2.30 0.30 7.90
CA PRO A 161 -1.77 1.49 7.27
C PRO A 161 -2.43 2.74 7.85
N THR A 162 -1.63 3.78 8.07
CA THR A 162 -2.12 5.06 8.60
C THR A 162 -3.07 5.75 7.62
N THR A 163 -2.82 5.56 6.33
CA THR A 163 -3.71 5.98 5.24
C THR A 163 -4.69 4.84 4.98
N ALA A 164 -5.88 4.95 5.56
CA ALA A 164 -6.99 4.05 5.28
C ALA A 164 -7.42 4.21 3.82
N GLN A 165 -6.77 3.48 2.91
CA GLN A 165 -7.15 3.51 1.50
C GLN A 165 -8.35 2.58 1.30
N ALA A 166 -9.42 3.18 0.78
CA ALA A 166 -10.66 2.48 0.44
C ALA A 166 -10.44 1.38 -0.61
N ASP A 167 -9.35 1.43 -1.37
CA ASP A 167 -9.08 0.53 -2.50
C ASP A 167 -8.78 -0.92 -2.09
N TRP A 168 -8.54 -1.19 -0.82
CA TRP A 168 -8.41 -2.57 -0.32
C TRP A 168 -9.76 -3.27 -0.19
N SER A 169 -10.85 -2.52 -0.29
CA SER A 169 -12.22 -3.04 -0.24
C SER A 169 -12.63 -3.81 -1.50
N ASP A 170 -11.78 -3.82 -2.54
CA ASP A 170 -11.95 -4.63 -3.75
C ASP A 170 -11.96 -6.15 -3.44
N GLY A 171 -11.70 -6.53 -2.19
CA GLY A 171 -12.11 -7.84 -1.65
C GLY A 171 -11.19 -8.98 -2.03
N TRP A 172 -9.93 -8.69 -2.38
CA TRP A 172 -8.95 -9.70 -2.77
C TRP A 172 -7.96 -10.10 -1.66
N ILE A 173 -7.90 -9.34 -0.56
CA ILE A 173 -7.12 -9.66 0.64
C ILE A 173 -8.01 -9.79 1.87
N ASP A 174 -7.66 -10.70 2.78
CA ASP A 174 -8.25 -10.74 4.11
C ASP A 174 -7.53 -9.71 5.00
N THR A 175 -8.15 -8.53 5.14
CA THR A 175 -7.58 -7.42 5.92
C THR A 175 -7.38 -7.74 7.40
N SER A 176 -8.05 -8.76 7.95
CA SER A 176 -7.82 -9.21 9.32
C SER A 176 -6.46 -9.92 9.50
N THR A 177 -5.90 -10.42 8.40
CA THR A 177 -4.60 -11.11 8.36
C THR A 177 -3.44 -10.20 7.99
N LEU A 178 -3.69 -8.90 7.78
CA LEU A 178 -2.68 -7.95 7.37
C LEU A 178 -1.53 -7.84 8.39
N ARG A 179 -0.29 -7.84 7.92
CA ARG A 179 0.93 -7.74 8.73
C ARG A 179 1.89 -6.78 8.07
N LEU A 180 2.39 -5.80 8.82
CA LEU A 180 3.48 -4.95 8.36
C LEU A 180 4.76 -5.80 8.27
N LEU A 181 5.41 -5.77 7.11
CA LEU A 181 6.66 -6.49 6.84
C LEU A 181 7.87 -5.54 6.88
N ALA A 182 7.75 -4.37 6.26
CA ALA A 182 8.81 -3.37 6.23
C ALA A 182 8.25 -1.94 6.13
N THR A 183 9.05 -0.96 6.55
CA THR A 183 8.77 0.47 6.33
C THR A 183 10.08 1.17 5.97
N THR A 184 10.10 1.92 4.89
CA THR A 184 11.28 2.70 4.48
C THR A 184 11.35 4.03 5.24
N ALA A 185 12.50 4.71 5.18
CA ALA A 185 12.67 6.01 5.85
C ALA A 185 11.77 7.11 5.24
N GLU A 186 11.40 6.93 3.97
CA GLU A 186 10.52 7.80 3.19
C GLU A 186 9.04 7.50 3.46
N GLY A 187 8.72 6.50 4.29
CA GLY A 187 7.36 6.17 4.70
C GLY A 187 6.62 5.19 3.78
N VAL A 188 7.32 4.50 2.86
CA VAL A 188 6.72 3.40 2.09
C VAL A 188 6.51 2.21 3.03
N GLY A 189 5.27 1.77 3.20
CA GLY A 189 4.93 0.57 3.97
C GLY A 189 4.74 -0.64 3.06
N VAL A 190 5.32 -1.78 3.42
CA VAL A 190 5.10 -3.07 2.74
C VAL A 190 4.42 -4.02 3.70
N TYR A 191 3.30 -4.59 3.28
CA TYR A 191 2.43 -5.44 4.08
C TYR A 191 2.22 -6.80 3.42
N GLY A 192 2.05 -7.84 4.23
CA GLY A 192 1.62 -9.17 3.80
C GLY A 192 0.20 -9.42 4.29
N ALA A 193 -0.64 -10.07 3.48
CA ALA A 193 -1.98 -10.53 3.86
C ALA A 193 -2.25 -11.91 3.24
N LYS A 194 -3.14 -12.69 3.84
CA LYS A 194 -3.70 -13.88 3.18
C LYS A 194 -4.68 -13.43 2.09
N ALA A 195 -4.67 -14.14 0.97
CA ALA A 195 -5.59 -13.85 -0.11
C ALA A 195 -7.01 -14.30 0.25
N LEU A 196 -8.02 -13.58 -0.24
CA LEU A 196 -9.40 -14.09 -0.23
C LEU A 196 -9.59 -15.03 -1.44
N PRO A 197 -10.10 -16.26 -1.24
CA PRO A 197 -10.34 -17.19 -2.34
C PRO A 197 -11.20 -16.56 -3.45
N GLY A 198 -10.72 -16.62 -4.69
CA GLY A 198 -11.40 -16.00 -5.84
C GLY A 198 -11.27 -14.48 -5.94
N GLY A 199 -10.24 -13.88 -5.33
CA GLY A 199 -9.92 -12.44 -5.37
C GLY A 199 -9.56 -11.90 -6.77
N LEU A 200 -8.39 -11.27 -6.94
CA LEU A 200 -7.99 -10.63 -8.21
C LEU A 200 -7.90 -11.57 -9.42
N SER A 201 -7.76 -12.88 -9.20
CA SER A 201 -7.64 -13.89 -10.24
C SER A 201 -8.34 -15.18 -9.81
N PRO A 202 -8.96 -15.94 -10.74
CA PRO A 202 -9.50 -17.26 -10.45
C PRO A 202 -8.45 -18.27 -9.96
N ASP A 203 -7.17 -18.01 -10.19
CA ASP A 203 -6.06 -18.87 -9.77
C ASP A 203 -5.62 -18.62 -8.32
N ILE A 204 -6.20 -17.63 -7.64
CA ILE A 204 -5.95 -17.35 -6.22
C ILE A 204 -6.72 -18.36 -5.36
N GLY A 205 -5.96 -19.21 -4.69
CA GLY A 205 -6.42 -20.20 -3.74
C GLY A 205 -6.34 -19.76 -2.28
N PRO A 206 -6.74 -20.64 -1.34
CA PRO A 206 -6.73 -20.35 0.10
C PRO A 206 -5.32 -20.26 0.72
N ASP A 207 -4.32 -20.82 0.05
CA ASP A 207 -2.92 -20.83 0.50
C ASP A 207 -2.11 -19.65 -0.06
N ASP A 208 -2.73 -18.81 -0.90
CA ASP A 208 -2.07 -17.67 -1.49
C ASP A 208 -1.91 -16.53 -0.49
N VAL A 209 -0.80 -15.81 -0.63
CA VAL A 209 -0.49 -14.60 0.13
C VAL A 209 -0.27 -13.44 -0.82
N CYS A 210 -0.66 -12.27 -0.36
CA CYS A 210 -0.55 -11.03 -1.09
C CYS A 210 0.43 -10.10 -0.40
N MET A 211 1.28 -9.46 -1.19
CA MET A 211 2.13 -8.35 -0.76
C MET A 211 1.52 -7.05 -1.27
N VAL A 212 1.40 -6.06 -0.38
CA VAL A 212 0.84 -4.74 -0.67
C VAL A 212 1.84 -3.66 -0.30
N VAL A 213 2.09 -2.74 -1.23
CA VAL A 213 2.92 -1.55 -1.05
C VAL A 213 2.00 -0.36 -0.88
N VAL A 214 2.24 0.46 0.15
CA VAL A 214 1.36 1.56 0.56
C VAL A 214 2.15 2.84 0.73
N ARG A 215 1.59 3.93 0.21
CA ARG A 215 2.02 5.31 0.46
C ARG A 215 0.84 6.27 0.39
N SER A 216 1.04 7.51 0.84
CA SER A 216 0.05 8.59 0.77
C SER A 216 -0.55 8.83 -0.62
N GLY A 217 0.18 8.52 -1.70
CA GLY A 217 -0.29 8.69 -3.08
C GLY A 217 -0.97 7.46 -3.70
N GLY A 218 -0.94 6.29 -3.06
CA GLY A 218 -1.44 5.07 -3.72
C GLY A 218 -1.10 3.77 -3.01
N THR A 219 -1.80 2.72 -3.42
CA THR A 219 -1.44 1.34 -3.11
C THR A 219 -1.22 0.53 -4.37
N SER A 220 -0.33 -0.45 -4.28
CA SER A 220 -0.20 -1.50 -5.27
C SER A 220 0.02 -2.83 -4.57
N GLY A 221 -0.24 -3.95 -5.23
CA GLY A 221 0.06 -5.24 -4.67
C GLY A 221 0.13 -6.34 -5.70
N THR A 222 0.53 -7.50 -5.23
CA THR A 222 0.66 -8.73 -5.99
C THR A 222 0.35 -9.89 -5.06
N CYS A 223 -0.06 -11.03 -5.61
CA CYS A 223 -0.25 -12.25 -4.82
C CYS A 223 0.53 -13.40 -5.44
N THR A 224 0.89 -14.36 -4.60
CA THR A 224 1.27 -15.68 -5.11
C THR A 224 0.11 -16.28 -5.89
N GLN A 225 0.44 -17.28 -6.72
CA GLN A 225 -0.55 -18.10 -7.41
C GLN A 225 -0.30 -19.54 -7.01
N GLN A 226 -1.36 -20.29 -6.74
CA GLN A 226 -1.28 -21.72 -6.37
C GLN A 226 -0.48 -21.97 -5.07
N GLY A 227 -0.40 -20.98 -4.19
CA GLY A 227 0.27 -21.06 -2.90
C GLY A 227 1.77 -21.28 -2.99
N VAL A 228 2.43 -20.75 -4.03
CA VAL A 228 3.90 -20.90 -4.22
C VAL A 228 4.62 -19.56 -4.44
N PHE A 229 5.81 -19.44 -3.84
CA PHE A 229 6.83 -18.48 -4.22
C PHE A 229 7.59 -19.03 -5.43
N ARG A 230 7.46 -18.36 -6.59
CA ARG A 230 8.23 -18.69 -7.80
C ARG A 230 9.62 -18.10 -7.68
N ASP A 231 10.65 -18.87 -8.03
CA ASP A 231 12.05 -18.49 -7.82
C ASP A 231 12.38 -18.13 -6.35
N GLY A 232 11.54 -18.55 -5.40
CA GLY A 232 11.68 -18.23 -3.98
C GLY A 232 11.29 -16.80 -3.58
N GLU A 233 10.59 -16.05 -4.45
CA GLU A 233 10.20 -14.66 -4.19
C GLU A 233 8.79 -14.30 -4.67
N LEU A 234 8.26 -13.22 -4.11
CA LEU A 234 7.07 -12.50 -4.58
C LEU A 234 7.47 -11.03 -4.69
N TRP A 235 7.38 -10.44 -5.88
CA TRP A 235 7.77 -9.05 -6.09
C TRP A 235 6.71 -8.26 -6.84
N THR A 236 6.71 -6.95 -6.62
CA THR A 236 5.92 -5.99 -7.39
C THR A 236 6.73 -4.74 -7.66
N GLU A 237 6.48 -4.12 -8.81
CA GLU A 237 7.02 -2.83 -9.20
C GLU A 237 5.86 -1.90 -9.51
N SER A 238 5.89 -0.69 -8.96
CA SER A 238 4.76 0.23 -9.10
C SER A 238 5.24 1.66 -9.06
N TYR A 239 4.68 2.47 -9.97
CA TYR A 239 4.89 3.91 -9.94
C TYR A 239 3.97 4.52 -8.88
N LEU A 240 4.55 5.10 -7.83
CA LEU A 240 3.82 5.83 -6.81
C LEU A 240 4.04 7.33 -7.02
N GLU A 241 2.96 8.09 -7.00
CA GLU A 241 3.02 9.54 -7.17
C GLU A 241 3.90 10.16 -6.07
N GLY A 242 4.94 10.89 -6.50
CA GLY A 242 5.92 11.53 -5.62
C GLY A 242 7.18 10.70 -5.34
N ASP A 243 7.22 9.41 -5.70
CA ASP A 243 8.34 8.50 -5.40
C ASP A 243 8.96 7.84 -6.61
N GLY A 244 8.28 7.91 -7.75
CA GLY A 244 8.69 7.17 -8.93
C GLY A 244 8.44 5.67 -8.77
N LEU A 245 9.33 4.87 -9.37
CA LEU A 245 9.20 3.43 -9.43
C LEU A 245 9.67 2.76 -8.14
N VAL A 246 8.73 2.34 -7.30
CA VAL A 246 9.01 1.56 -6.10
C VAL A 246 8.96 0.07 -6.43
N ARG A 247 10.01 -0.66 -6.04
CA ARG A 247 10.06 -2.13 -6.09
C ARG A 247 10.03 -2.70 -4.69
N ALA A 248 9.14 -3.65 -4.45
CA ALA A 248 9.13 -4.45 -3.24
C ALA A 248 9.31 -5.93 -3.60
N GLU A 249 10.08 -6.64 -2.79
CA GLU A 249 10.34 -8.07 -2.93
C GLU A 249 10.20 -8.71 -1.55
N TRP A 250 9.40 -9.78 -1.49
CA TRP A 250 9.22 -10.62 -0.31
C TRP A 250 9.69 -12.03 -0.64
N ARG A 251 10.80 -12.42 -0.01
CA ARG A 251 11.45 -13.71 -0.23
C ARG A 251 10.85 -14.74 0.71
N ALA A 252 10.85 -16.00 0.27
CA ALA A 252 10.28 -17.11 1.04
C ALA A 252 11.01 -17.35 2.38
N ASP A 253 12.26 -16.90 2.52
CA ASP A 253 13.00 -16.91 3.79
C ASP A 253 12.52 -15.83 4.79
N GLY A 254 11.56 -14.99 4.39
CA GLY A 254 10.99 -13.92 5.19
C GLY A 254 11.70 -12.57 5.04
N ALA A 255 12.80 -12.50 4.27
CA ALA A 255 13.45 -11.23 3.98
C ALA A 255 12.55 -10.35 3.07
N VAL A 256 12.55 -9.05 3.35
CA VAL A 256 11.88 -8.05 2.53
C VAL A 256 12.88 -7.01 2.08
N LEU A 257 12.93 -6.78 0.76
CA LEU A 257 13.72 -5.73 0.14
C LEU A 257 12.77 -4.69 -0.46
N VAL A 258 13.05 -3.42 -0.19
CA VAL A 258 12.30 -2.30 -0.76
C VAL A 258 13.29 -1.35 -1.39
N THR A 259 13.13 -1.11 -2.68
CA THR A 259 13.93 -0.16 -3.45
C THR A 259 13.05 1.02 -3.83
N VAL A 260 13.39 2.19 -3.30
CA VAL A 260 12.77 3.48 -3.62
C VAL A 260 13.82 4.29 -4.39
N PRO A 261 13.46 4.95 -5.51
CA PRO A 261 14.35 5.86 -6.21
C PRO A 261 14.85 6.95 -5.26
N VAL A 262 16.13 7.32 -5.38
CA VAL A 262 16.69 8.47 -4.68
C VAL A 262 16.64 9.62 -5.66
N ASP A 263 15.84 10.64 -5.36
CA ASP A 263 15.79 11.90 -6.11
C ASP A 263 17.04 12.77 -5.89
#